data_AF-X1K827-F1
#
_entry.id   AF-X1K827-F1
#
_cell.length_a   1.000
_cell.length_b   1.000
_cell.length_c   1.000
_cell.angle_alpha   90.00
_cell.angle_beta   90.00
_cell.angle_gamma   90.00
#
_symmetry.space_group_name_H-M   'P 1'
#
loop_
_entity.id
_entity.type
_entity.pdbx_description
1 polymer ?
#
loop_
_entity_poly.entity_id
_entity_poly.type
_entity_poly.pdbx_seq_one_letter_code
_entity_poly.pdbx_strand_id
1 'polypeptide(L)'
;VKCVIRRNDYGLDCTGTSSPVLKNSLVMDNRYSGIYCGSDSTVTIENNWIYHNNGHGIWSGDAASPPLIRNNTIVDNANYGIKKEWGADPNISNCIIWGNTSGQLQNCTAMYSCIQNGGTSNGNINTDPLFYDDPNDPNNYHLSSESPCIDAGDPNFSDPNETDIDGEKRVIDGDANGTVIVDMGADEYYWSPADFDNSENVDFFDYAMFADNWRTTPNDANDYNDIFDLADNNSIDYNDLGLFCQDWLWEA
;
A
#
# COMPACT_ATOMS: atom_id res chain seq x y z
N VAL A 1 9.73 -6.72 -8.86
CA VAL A 1 11.05 -6.12 -8.56
C VAL A 1 10.74 -4.77 -7.92
N LYS A 2 11.11 -4.55 -6.66
CA LYS A 2 10.93 -3.26 -5.97
C LYS A 2 11.90 -2.24 -6.58
N CYS A 3 11.35 -1.23 -7.25
CA CYS A 3 12.08 -0.19 -7.94
C CYS A 3 11.64 1.19 -7.45
N VAL A 4 12.54 2.17 -7.52
CA VAL A 4 12.20 3.60 -7.38
C VAL A 4 12.44 4.27 -8.72
N ILE A 5 11.36 4.67 -9.40
CA ILE A 5 11.36 5.19 -10.76
C ILE A 5 10.93 6.66 -10.72
N ARG A 6 11.90 7.56 -10.85
CA ARG A 6 11.65 9.00 -10.72
C ARG A 6 12.49 9.88 -11.61
N ARG A 7 11.96 11.07 -11.92
CA ARG A 7 12.63 12.13 -12.71
C ARG A 7 13.03 11.69 -14.12
N ASN A 8 12.21 10.84 -14.73
CA ASN A 8 12.31 10.47 -16.14
C ASN A 8 11.26 11.23 -16.97
N ASP A 9 11.28 11.05 -18.30
CA ASP A 9 10.18 11.53 -19.15
C ASP A 9 8.88 10.77 -18.83
N TYR A 10 8.86 9.46 -19.09
CA TYR A 10 7.88 8.52 -18.52
C TYR A 10 8.59 7.65 -17.48
N GLY A 11 7.90 7.24 -16.42
CA GLY A 11 8.48 6.32 -15.45
C GLY A 11 8.72 4.94 -16.07
N LEU A 12 7.66 4.34 -16.61
CA LEU A 12 7.72 3.11 -17.39
C LEU A 12 6.99 3.28 -18.73
N ASP A 13 7.72 3.07 -19.83
CA ASP A 13 7.20 3.14 -21.20
C ASP A 13 7.08 1.72 -21.78
N CYS A 14 5.88 1.15 -21.72
CA CYS A 14 5.58 -0.20 -22.20
C CYS A 14 5.12 -0.15 -23.66
N THR A 15 6.04 -0.32 -24.61
CA THR A 15 5.72 -0.37 -26.06
C THR A 15 6.19 -1.67 -26.70
N GLY A 16 5.72 -1.93 -27.92
CA GLY A 16 6.01 -3.17 -28.66
C GLY A 16 5.34 -4.42 -28.08
N THR A 17 5.91 -5.60 -28.34
CA THR A 17 5.40 -6.91 -27.88
C THR A 17 5.97 -7.30 -26.50
N SER A 18 5.98 -6.37 -25.55
CA SER A 18 6.58 -6.57 -24.23
C SER A 18 5.53 -7.04 -23.20
N SER A 19 5.95 -7.82 -22.20
CA SER A 19 5.08 -8.23 -21.08
C SER A 19 5.67 -7.78 -19.73
N PRO A 20 5.85 -6.45 -19.52
CA PRO A 20 6.48 -5.96 -18.30
C PRO A 20 5.58 -6.15 -17.09
N VAL A 21 6.22 -6.51 -15.97
CA VAL A 21 5.59 -6.71 -14.67
C VAL A 21 6.26 -5.75 -13.69
N LEU A 22 5.51 -4.77 -13.20
CA LEU A 22 5.93 -3.82 -12.18
C LEU A 22 5.19 -4.12 -10.88
N LYS A 23 5.94 -4.44 -9.82
CA LYS A 23 5.37 -4.74 -8.51
C LYS A 23 6.16 -4.08 -7.38
N ASN A 24 5.48 -3.71 -6.30
CA ASN A 24 6.10 -3.26 -5.05
C ASN A 24 7.05 -2.08 -5.28
N SER A 25 6.68 -1.14 -6.17
CA SER A 25 7.56 -0.07 -6.64
C SER A 25 6.98 1.32 -6.42
N LEU A 26 7.87 2.30 -6.36
CA LEU A 26 7.54 3.72 -6.31
C LEU A 26 7.72 4.34 -7.70
N VAL A 27 6.68 4.96 -8.25
CA VAL A 27 6.73 5.65 -9.54
C VAL A 27 6.29 7.11 -9.36
N MET A 28 7.26 8.02 -9.35
CA MET A 28 7.00 9.39 -8.92
C MET A 28 7.81 10.46 -9.64
N ASP A 29 7.37 11.71 -9.59
CA ASP A 29 8.10 12.87 -10.11
C ASP A 29 8.56 12.74 -11.58
N ASN A 30 7.84 11.98 -12.41
CA ASN A 30 8.15 11.89 -13.84
C ASN A 30 7.49 13.04 -14.61
N ARG A 31 8.12 13.45 -15.72
CA ARG A 31 7.70 14.64 -16.49
C ARG A 31 6.35 14.47 -17.17
N TYR A 32 6.04 13.25 -17.59
CA TYR A 32 4.77 12.84 -18.19
C TYR A 32 4.08 11.83 -17.27
N SER A 33 3.40 10.84 -17.83
CA SER A 33 2.72 9.83 -17.02
C SER A 33 3.71 8.94 -16.28
N GLY A 34 3.33 8.47 -15.09
CA GLY A 34 4.12 7.51 -14.33
C GLY A 34 4.33 6.22 -15.12
N ILE A 35 3.24 5.65 -15.64
CA ILE A 35 3.28 4.44 -16.47
C ILE A 35 2.49 4.68 -17.75
N TYR A 36 3.07 4.31 -18.90
CA TYR A 36 2.41 4.28 -20.19
C TYR A 36 2.30 2.83 -20.68
N CYS A 37 1.07 2.37 -20.91
CA CYS A 37 0.77 1.07 -21.49
C CYS A 37 0.37 1.24 -22.96
N GLY A 38 1.25 0.87 -23.88
CA GLY A 38 1.01 0.96 -25.32
C GLY A 38 1.26 -0.32 -26.12
N SER A 39 0.88 -0.34 -27.39
CA SER A 39 1.07 -1.43 -28.37
C SER A 39 0.56 -2.82 -27.91
N ASP A 40 1.04 -3.91 -28.52
CA ASP A 40 0.74 -5.32 -28.19
C ASP A 40 1.30 -5.79 -26.83
N SER A 41 1.41 -4.89 -25.85
CA SER A 41 1.95 -5.22 -24.53
C SER A 41 0.89 -5.81 -23.60
N THR A 42 1.31 -6.77 -22.77
CA THR A 42 0.52 -7.30 -21.66
C THR A 42 1.16 -6.82 -20.36
N VAL A 43 0.69 -5.70 -19.83
CA VAL A 43 1.31 -5.04 -18.68
C VAL A 43 0.60 -5.46 -17.39
N THR A 44 1.41 -5.81 -16.38
CA THR A 44 0.93 -6.09 -15.02
C THR A 44 1.52 -5.06 -14.06
N ILE A 45 0.65 -4.35 -13.34
CA ILE A 45 0.98 -3.25 -12.42
C ILE A 45 0.30 -3.55 -11.08
N GLU A 46 1.07 -3.95 -10.08
CA GLU A 46 0.55 -4.44 -8.79
C GLU A 46 1.30 -3.85 -7.60
N ASN A 47 0.63 -3.52 -6.50
CA ASN A 47 1.29 -3.14 -5.24
C ASN A 47 2.27 -1.96 -5.40
N ASN A 48 1.93 -0.96 -6.23
CA ASN A 48 2.79 0.20 -6.44
C ASN A 48 2.18 1.47 -5.86
N TRP A 49 3.02 2.36 -5.37
CA TRP A 49 2.68 3.76 -5.17
C TRP A 49 3.06 4.57 -6.41
N ILE A 50 2.07 5.26 -6.99
CA ILE A 50 2.23 6.01 -8.23
C ILE A 50 1.71 7.43 -8.01
N TYR A 51 2.64 8.37 -7.79
CA TYR A 51 2.28 9.69 -7.29
C TYR A 51 3.14 10.84 -7.80
N HIS A 52 2.62 12.07 -7.73
CA HIS A 52 3.34 13.28 -8.14
C HIS A 52 3.93 13.25 -9.57
N ASN A 53 3.38 12.43 -10.47
CA ASN A 53 3.76 12.47 -11.88
C ASN A 53 3.07 13.65 -12.56
N ASN A 54 3.80 14.35 -13.42
CA ASN A 54 3.30 15.56 -14.10
C ASN A 54 2.36 15.24 -15.30
N GLY A 55 2.07 13.96 -15.53
CA GLY A 55 1.03 13.45 -16.42
C GLY A 55 -0.05 12.66 -15.68
N HIS A 56 -0.46 11.53 -16.26
CA HIS A 56 -1.37 10.57 -15.59
C HIS A 56 -0.59 9.68 -14.62
N GLY A 57 -1.23 9.09 -13.61
CA GLY A 57 -0.59 8.00 -12.87
C GLY A 57 -0.29 6.83 -13.81
N ILE A 58 -1.35 6.30 -14.42
CA ILE A 58 -1.28 5.27 -15.46
C ILE A 58 -2.05 5.72 -16.70
N TRP A 59 -1.40 5.66 -17.85
CA TRP A 59 -2.00 5.92 -19.15
C TRP A 59 -2.07 4.62 -19.96
N SER A 60 -3.27 4.03 -20.03
CA SER A 60 -3.59 2.97 -20.98
C SER A 60 -3.86 3.60 -22.35
N GLY A 61 -2.80 3.68 -23.15
CA GLY A 61 -2.78 4.37 -24.43
C GLY A 61 -3.46 3.56 -25.52
N ASP A 62 -2.75 2.59 -26.09
CA ASP A 62 -3.20 1.74 -27.21
C ASP A 62 -2.90 0.26 -26.97
N ALA A 63 -2.96 -0.17 -25.71
CA ALA A 63 -2.72 -1.55 -25.30
C ALA A 63 -3.64 -2.54 -26.06
N ALA A 64 -3.06 -3.52 -26.76
CA ALA A 64 -3.83 -4.51 -27.52
C ALA A 64 -4.50 -5.56 -26.62
N SER A 65 -3.92 -5.82 -25.44
CA SER A 65 -4.46 -6.71 -24.42
C SER A 65 -4.82 -5.92 -23.16
N PRO A 66 -5.86 -6.32 -22.40
CA PRO A 66 -6.22 -5.68 -21.13
C PRO A 66 -5.04 -5.63 -20.16
N PRO A 67 -4.54 -4.43 -19.77
CA PRO A 67 -3.58 -4.33 -18.68
C PRO A 67 -4.20 -4.79 -17.36
N LEU A 68 -3.44 -5.50 -16.54
CA LEU A 68 -3.81 -5.81 -15.16
C LEU A 68 -3.28 -4.70 -14.25
N ILE A 69 -4.19 -4.00 -13.57
CA ILE A 69 -3.87 -2.92 -12.64
C ILE A 69 -4.59 -3.25 -11.32
N ARG A 70 -3.88 -3.78 -10.33
CA ARG A 70 -4.51 -4.12 -9.04
C ARG A 70 -3.69 -3.70 -7.85
N ASN A 71 -4.34 -3.48 -6.70
CA ASN A 71 -3.64 -3.19 -5.45
C ASN A 71 -2.65 -2.01 -5.60
N ASN A 72 -2.99 -0.94 -6.33
CA ASN A 72 -2.07 0.21 -6.46
C ASN A 72 -2.65 1.40 -5.70
N THR A 73 -1.77 2.21 -5.11
CA THR A 73 -2.10 3.52 -4.57
C THR A 73 -1.67 4.59 -5.59
N ILE A 74 -2.63 5.21 -6.26
CA ILE A 74 -2.41 6.12 -7.38
C ILE A 74 -2.94 7.51 -7.01
N VAL A 75 -2.03 8.38 -6.60
CA VAL A 75 -2.40 9.59 -5.87
C VAL A 75 -1.68 10.84 -6.37
N ASP A 76 -2.32 12.00 -6.25
CA ASP A 76 -1.67 13.31 -6.46
C ASP A 76 -0.92 13.49 -7.80
N ASN A 77 -1.36 12.81 -8.87
CA ASN A 77 -0.82 13.05 -10.21
C ASN A 77 -1.48 14.29 -10.85
N ALA A 78 -0.74 14.98 -11.72
CA ALA A 78 -1.16 16.26 -12.29
C ALA A 78 -2.35 16.15 -13.26
N ASN A 79 -2.65 14.95 -13.78
CA ASN A 79 -3.83 14.69 -14.59
C ASN A 79 -4.74 13.65 -13.95
N TYR A 80 -5.12 12.60 -14.70
CA TYR A 80 -5.95 11.51 -14.20
C TYR A 80 -5.11 10.47 -13.47
N GLY A 81 -5.66 9.84 -12.43
CA GLY A 81 -5.05 8.66 -11.80
C GLY A 81 -4.85 7.55 -12.82
N ILE A 82 -5.92 7.13 -13.48
CA ILE A 82 -5.88 6.21 -14.63
C ILE A 82 -6.65 6.80 -15.81
N LYS A 83 -5.98 6.92 -16.96
CA LYS A 83 -6.62 7.28 -18.23
C LYS A 83 -6.56 6.10 -19.20
N LYS A 84 -7.71 5.75 -19.77
CA LYS A 84 -7.81 4.92 -20.97
C LYS A 84 -8.10 5.78 -22.19
N GLU A 85 -7.38 5.57 -23.28
CA GLU A 85 -7.55 6.36 -24.50
C GLU A 85 -8.02 5.51 -25.69
N TRP A 86 -7.24 4.50 -26.04
CA TRP A 86 -7.50 3.52 -27.09
C TRP A 86 -7.25 2.10 -26.55
N GLY A 87 -7.42 1.10 -27.40
CA GLY A 87 -7.12 -0.29 -27.05
C GLY A 87 -8.11 -0.94 -26.09
N ALA A 88 -7.65 -2.03 -25.48
CA ALA A 88 -8.41 -2.85 -24.55
C ALA A 88 -8.72 -2.13 -23.24
N ASP A 89 -9.85 -2.47 -22.63
CA ASP A 89 -10.22 -1.92 -21.32
C ASP A 89 -9.32 -2.55 -20.24
N PRO A 90 -8.69 -1.74 -19.37
CA PRO A 90 -7.86 -2.26 -18.29
C PRO A 90 -8.71 -2.93 -17.22
N ASN A 91 -8.18 -4.01 -16.63
CA ASN A 91 -8.75 -4.66 -15.47
C ASN A 91 -8.22 -3.94 -14.22
N ILE A 92 -9.06 -3.11 -13.60
CA ILE A 92 -8.70 -2.29 -12.44
C ILE A 92 -9.43 -2.80 -11.20
N SER A 93 -8.70 -3.21 -10.16
CA SER A 93 -9.29 -3.67 -8.89
C SER A 93 -8.46 -3.31 -7.66
N ASN A 94 -9.05 -3.25 -6.47
CA ASN A 94 -8.33 -3.07 -5.20
C ASN A 94 -7.39 -1.86 -5.17
N CYS A 95 -7.66 -0.81 -5.95
CA CYS A 95 -6.78 0.36 -6.00
C CYS A 95 -7.31 1.46 -5.09
N ILE A 96 -6.41 2.29 -4.56
CA ILE A 96 -6.76 3.62 -4.07
C ILE A 96 -6.42 4.61 -5.19
N ILE A 97 -7.38 5.42 -5.60
CA ILE A 97 -7.23 6.43 -6.66
C ILE A 97 -7.78 7.75 -6.14
N TRP A 98 -6.88 8.59 -5.64
CA TRP A 98 -7.22 9.76 -4.83
C TRP A 98 -6.39 10.99 -5.18
N GLY A 99 -6.90 12.21 -4.95
CA GLY A 99 -6.10 13.44 -5.09
C GLY A 99 -5.63 13.82 -6.51
N ASN A 100 -5.85 12.99 -7.54
CA ASN A 100 -5.41 13.30 -8.89
C ASN A 100 -6.16 14.50 -9.49
N THR A 101 -5.43 15.44 -10.08
CA THR A 101 -5.93 16.81 -10.36
C THR A 101 -7.04 16.88 -11.40
N SER A 102 -6.97 16.10 -12.49
CA SER A 102 -8.00 16.11 -13.54
C SER A 102 -9.15 15.14 -13.28
N GLY A 103 -9.01 14.26 -12.29
CA GLY A 103 -9.97 13.22 -11.92
C GLY A 103 -9.31 11.86 -11.66
N GLN A 104 -10.07 10.89 -11.19
CA GLN A 104 -9.51 9.61 -10.79
C GLN A 104 -9.42 8.62 -11.96
N LEU A 105 -10.52 8.49 -12.71
CA LEU A 105 -10.63 7.58 -13.85
C LEU A 105 -11.13 8.34 -15.09
N GLN A 106 -10.58 8.03 -16.26
CA GLN A 106 -11.07 8.50 -17.56
C GLN A 106 -11.22 7.34 -18.55
N ASN A 107 -12.45 7.15 -19.06
CA ASN A 107 -12.83 6.10 -20.03
C ASN A 107 -12.53 4.66 -19.58
N CYS A 108 -12.43 4.41 -18.28
CA CYS A 108 -12.28 3.09 -17.69
C CYS A 108 -13.09 3.00 -16.39
N THR A 109 -13.25 1.79 -15.88
CA THR A 109 -13.98 1.50 -14.64
C THR A 109 -13.14 0.60 -13.74
N ALA A 110 -13.26 0.77 -12.44
CA ALA A 110 -12.64 -0.10 -11.43
C ALA A 110 -13.71 -0.80 -10.59
N MET A 111 -13.30 -1.85 -9.89
CA MET A 111 -14.10 -2.60 -8.91
C MET A 111 -13.31 -2.76 -7.62
N TYR A 112 -14.01 -2.93 -6.49
CA TYR A 112 -13.37 -3.09 -5.18
C TYR A 112 -12.27 -2.05 -4.90
N SER A 113 -12.48 -0.80 -5.31
CA SER A 113 -11.45 0.27 -5.27
C SER A 113 -11.95 1.50 -4.53
N CYS A 114 -11.05 2.23 -3.87
CA CYS A 114 -11.33 3.47 -3.17
C CYS A 114 -11.06 4.63 -4.13
N ILE A 115 -12.12 5.34 -4.55
CA ILE A 115 -12.04 6.29 -5.66
C ILE A 115 -12.63 7.63 -5.22
N GLN A 116 -11.81 8.67 -5.21
CA GLN A 116 -12.28 10.02 -4.85
C GLN A 116 -13.40 10.48 -5.78
N ASN A 117 -14.53 10.87 -5.20
CA ASN A 117 -15.74 11.25 -5.93
C ASN A 117 -16.24 10.18 -6.92
N GLY A 118 -15.82 8.92 -6.75
CA GLY A 118 -16.27 7.79 -7.56
C GLY A 118 -17.66 7.29 -7.15
N GLY A 119 -18.23 6.43 -7.98
CA GLY A 119 -19.46 5.70 -7.65
C GLY A 119 -19.18 4.47 -6.79
N THR A 120 -20.10 4.13 -5.89
CA THR A 120 -19.97 3.02 -4.92
C THR A 120 -20.53 1.67 -5.42
N SER A 121 -20.61 1.49 -6.74
CA SER A 121 -21.01 0.21 -7.35
C SER A 121 -19.83 -0.74 -7.45
N ASN A 122 -20.08 -2.05 -7.61
CA ASN A 122 -19.05 -3.08 -7.83
C ASN A 122 -17.99 -3.16 -6.71
N GLY A 123 -18.40 -2.93 -5.46
CA GLY A 123 -17.50 -2.98 -4.30
C GLY A 123 -16.62 -1.74 -4.12
N ASN A 124 -16.78 -0.70 -4.95
CA ASN A 124 -16.02 0.53 -4.75
C ASN A 124 -16.51 1.31 -3.54
N ILE A 125 -15.58 2.02 -2.91
CA ILE A 125 -15.84 3.02 -1.87
C ILE A 125 -15.32 4.39 -2.35
N ASN A 126 -15.76 5.46 -1.69
CA ASN A 126 -15.36 6.83 -2.04
C ASN A 126 -15.13 7.72 -0.80
N THR A 127 -15.01 7.10 0.36
CA THR A 127 -14.59 7.73 1.61
C THR A 127 -13.09 8.00 1.54
N ASP A 128 -12.63 9.05 2.24
CA ASP A 128 -11.21 9.36 2.37
C ASP A 128 -10.42 8.11 2.79
N PRO A 129 -9.35 7.72 2.08
CA PRO A 129 -8.56 6.54 2.42
C PRO A 129 -7.82 6.66 3.76
N LEU A 130 -7.70 7.87 4.34
CA LEU A 130 -7.02 8.10 5.62
C LEU A 130 -5.63 7.46 5.65
N PHE A 131 -4.73 7.98 4.81
CA PHE A 131 -3.31 7.63 4.90
C PHE A 131 -2.72 8.14 6.21
N TYR A 132 -1.71 7.42 6.70
CA TYR A 132 -0.97 7.84 7.89
C TYR A 132 -0.30 9.20 7.67
N ASP A 133 -0.53 10.14 8.61
CA ASP A 133 0.02 11.50 8.55
C ASP A 133 1.39 11.55 9.24
N ASP A 134 2.40 10.94 8.61
CA ASP A 134 3.78 11.03 9.08
C ASP A 134 4.31 12.47 8.90
N PRO A 135 4.62 13.20 9.98
CA PRO A 135 5.18 14.55 9.87
C PRO A 135 6.56 14.60 9.18
N ASN A 136 7.25 13.47 9.04
CA ASN A 136 8.58 13.37 8.43
C ASN A 136 8.55 12.93 6.96
N ASP A 137 7.57 12.12 6.55
CA ASP A 137 7.31 11.78 5.15
C ASP A 137 5.87 12.12 4.71
N PRO A 138 5.65 13.31 4.11
CA PRO A 138 4.33 13.70 3.60
C PRO A 138 3.88 12.89 2.36
N ASN A 139 4.67 11.92 1.90
CA ASN A 139 4.32 10.99 0.83
C ASN A 139 4.26 9.55 1.36
N ASN A 140 4.08 9.39 2.67
CA ASN A 140 3.67 8.14 3.27
C ASN A 140 2.22 7.86 2.86
N TYR A 141 2.00 6.75 2.15
CA TYR A 141 0.69 6.32 1.68
C TYR A 141 0.28 4.95 2.23
N HIS A 142 0.86 4.58 3.38
CA HIS A 142 0.37 3.49 4.20
C HIS A 142 -0.96 3.89 4.88
N LEU A 143 -1.75 2.89 5.31
CA LEU A 143 -3.10 3.08 5.79
C LEU A 143 -3.12 3.35 7.30
N SER A 144 -3.68 4.47 7.75
CA SER A 144 -3.90 4.62 9.19
C SER A 144 -4.87 3.55 9.73
N SER A 145 -4.82 3.33 11.04
CA SER A 145 -5.67 2.38 11.77
C SER A 145 -7.18 2.60 11.60
N GLU A 146 -7.59 3.79 11.17
CA GLU A 146 -9.00 4.16 10.96
C GLU A 146 -9.41 4.14 9.48
N SER A 147 -8.54 3.67 8.60
CA SER A 147 -8.77 3.67 7.15
C SER A 147 -9.99 2.83 6.76
N PRO A 148 -10.91 3.37 5.92
CA PRO A 148 -12.01 2.57 5.37
C PRO A 148 -11.56 1.61 4.27
N CYS A 149 -10.27 1.60 3.92
CA CYS A 149 -9.69 0.71 2.91
C CYS A 149 -9.28 -0.64 3.49
N ILE A 150 -9.20 -0.74 4.83
CA ILE A 150 -8.93 -1.99 5.56
C ILE A 150 -10.06 -2.99 5.32
N ASP A 151 -9.71 -4.23 4.97
CA ASP A 151 -10.61 -5.34 4.67
C ASP A 151 -11.68 -5.05 3.60
N ALA A 152 -11.44 -4.05 2.74
CA ALA A 152 -12.48 -3.52 1.86
C ALA A 152 -12.36 -3.97 0.40
N GLY A 153 -11.26 -4.63 0.02
CA GLY A 153 -10.99 -5.07 -1.35
C GLY A 153 -11.85 -6.26 -1.83
N ASP A 154 -11.41 -6.91 -2.90
CA ASP A 154 -12.11 -8.08 -3.48
C ASP A 154 -12.10 -9.25 -2.48
N PRO A 155 -13.26 -9.70 -1.97
CA PRO A 155 -13.35 -10.79 -1.00
C PRO A 155 -12.95 -12.16 -1.58
N ASN A 156 -12.73 -12.26 -2.90
CA ASN A 156 -12.27 -13.49 -3.56
C ASN A 156 -10.78 -13.42 -3.96
N PHE A 157 -10.10 -12.30 -3.67
CA PHE A 157 -8.67 -12.20 -3.90
C PHE A 157 -7.94 -13.33 -3.16
N SER A 158 -7.11 -14.06 -3.89
CA SER A 158 -6.35 -15.17 -3.34
C SER A 158 -5.07 -15.39 -4.14
N ASP A 159 -3.99 -14.74 -3.71
CA ASP A 159 -2.64 -15.08 -4.15
C ASP A 159 -1.71 -15.17 -2.91
N PRO A 160 -1.39 -16.39 -2.44
CA PRO A 160 -0.57 -16.56 -1.25
C PRO A 160 0.91 -16.19 -1.45
N ASN A 161 1.34 -15.92 -2.69
CA ASN A 161 2.72 -15.52 -2.99
C ASN A 161 2.84 -14.02 -3.26
N GLU A 162 1.72 -13.29 -3.26
CA GLU A 162 1.74 -11.86 -3.46
C GLU A 162 1.91 -11.13 -2.13
N THR A 163 2.77 -10.13 -2.17
CA THR A 163 3.02 -9.23 -1.04
C THR A 163 2.63 -7.81 -1.41
N ASP A 164 2.23 -7.02 -0.43
CA ASP A 164 2.10 -5.56 -0.52
C ASP A 164 3.47 -4.89 -0.73
N ILE A 165 3.47 -3.56 -0.67
CA ILE A 165 4.62 -2.74 -0.97
C ILE A 165 5.79 -2.94 -0.01
N ASP A 166 5.56 -3.42 1.21
CA ASP A 166 6.59 -3.59 2.26
C ASP A 166 7.05 -5.03 2.46
N GLY A 167 6.26 -5.99 1.97
CA GLY A 167 6.63 -7.39 1.85
C GLY A 167 5.79 -8.32 2.69
N GLU A 168 4.76 -7.79 3.35
CA GLU A 168 3.75 -8.50 4.11
C GLU A 168 2.76 -9.19 3.16
N LYS A 169 1.91 -10.06 3.71
CA LYS A 169 0.96 -10.83 2.90
C LYS A 169 -0.27 -9.98 2.64
N ARG A 170 -0.74 -9.99 1.39
CA ARG A 170 -1.97 -9.32 0.93
C ARG A 170 -3.30 -9.77 1.58
N VAL A 171 -3.32 -10.80 2.41
CA VAL A 171 -4.57 -11.33 2.96
C VAL A 171 -4.33 -11.70 4.42
N ILE A 172 -4.56 -10.73 5.29
CA ILE A 172 -4.38 -10.82 6.74
C ILE A 172 -5.59 -10.22 7.47
N ASP A 173 -5.74 -10.53 8.75
CA ASP A 173 -6.68 -9.85 9.67
C ASP A 173 -5.88 -8.78 10.41
N GLY A 174 -5.56 -7.70 9.69
CA GLY A 174 -4.58 -6.71 10.11
C GLY A 174 -5.00 -5.89 11.34
N ASP A 175 -6.29 -5.63 11.47
CA ASP A 175 -6.89 -4.91 12.60
C ASP A 175 -7.46 -5.84 13.68
N ALA A 176 -7.26 -7.16 13.51
CA ALA A 176 -7.72 -8.22 14.40
C ALA A 176 -9.24 -8.21 14.68
N ASN A 177 -10.05 -7.71 13.74
CA ASN A 177 -11.51 -7.69 13.86
C ASN A 177 -12.17 -9.05 13.50
N GLY A 178 -11.40 -9.99 12.94
CA GLY A 178 -11.85 -11.31 12.49
C GLY A 178 -12.22 -11.38 11.00
N THR A 179 -12.04 -10.29 10.25
CA THR A 179 -12.19 -10.21 8.80
C THR A 179 -10.84 -10.46 8.15
N VAL A 180 -10.84 -11.17 7.03
CA VAL A 180 -9.61 -11.55 6.32
C VAL A 180 -9.84 -11.27 4.86
N ILE A 181 -9.77 -10.00 4.48
CA ILE A 181 -9.97 -9.51 3.12
C ILE A 181 -8.78 -8.62 2.76
N VAL A 182 -8.36 -8.66 1.50
CA VAL A 182 -7.31 -7.78 1.00
C VAL A 182 -7.69 -6.32 1.18
N ASP A 183 -6.76 -5.50 1.62
CA ASP A 183 -6.95 -4.07 1.70
C ASP A 183 -6.98 -3.43 0.30
N MET A 184 -7.68 -2.29 0.18
CA MET A 184 -7.55 -1.49 -1.03
C MET A 184 -6.26 -0.69 -0.99
N GLY A 185 -5.53 -0.64 -2.10
CA GLY A 185 -4.26 0.07 -2.21
C GLY A 185 -3.07 -0.88 -2.31
N ALA A 186 -1.87 -0.32 -2.32
CA ALA A 186 -0.63 -1.07 -2.42
C ALA A 186 -0.11 -1.61 -1.09
N ASP A 187 -0.67 -1.11 0.00
CA ASP A 187 -0.32 -1.46 1.36
C ASP A 187 -1.40 -2.37 1.97
N GLU A 188 -1.05 -3.13 3.00
CA GLU A 188 -1.98 -3.83 3.90
C GLU A 188 -1.73 -3.33 5.31
N TYR A 189 -2.78 -2.84 5.97
CA TYR A 189 -2.68 -2.45 7.35
C TYR A 189 -2.42 -3.67 8.23
N TYR A 190 -1.50 -3.53 9.18
CA TYR A 190 -1.20 -4.56 10.16
C TYR A 190 -0.87 -3.92 11.50
N TRP A 191 -1.68 -4.08 12.54
CA TRP A 191 -1.30 -3.56 13.86
C TRP A 191 -0.07 -4.30 14.42
N SER A 192 1.05 -3.57 14.58
CA SER A 192 2.24 -4.12 15.23
C SER A 192 2.13 -4.09 16.76
N PRO A 193 2.33 -5.22 17.45
CA PRO A 193 2.43 -5.23 18.91
C PRO A 193 3.73 -4.60 19.43
N ALA A 194 4.69 -4.28 18.56
CA ALA A 194 5.96 -3.63 18.89
C ALA A 194 5.88 -2.10 18.87
N ASP A 195 4.78 -1.50 18.40
CA ASP A 195 4.48 -0.08 18.53
C ASP A 195 3.90 0.17 19.93
N PHE A 196 4.79 0.45 20.88
CA PHE A 196 4.45 0.56 22.29
C PHE A 196 3.90 1.94 22.66
N ASP A 197 4.25 2.98 21.90
CA ASP A 197 3.74 4.33 22.12
C ASP A 197 2.47 4.65 21.32
N ASN A 198 2.02 3.72 20.46
CA ASN A 198 0.88 3.86 19.55
C ASN A 198 1.07 5.05 18.62
N SER A 199 2.29 5.24 18.15
CA SER A 199 2.62 6.28 17.17
C SER A 199 2.32 5.84 15.74
N GLU A 200 1.87 4.60 15.53
CA GLU A 200 1.67 3.97 14.22
C GLU A 200 3.00 3.74 13.47
N ASN A 201 4.14 3.68 14.20
CA ASN A 201 5.43 3.22 13.69
C ASN A 201 6.19 2.43 14.77
N VAL A 202 7.11 1.56 14.36
CA VAL A 202 8.09 0.93 15.27
C VAL A 202 9.46 1.54 15.08
N ASP A 203 9.88 2.36 16.03
CA ASP A 203 11.14 3.11 15.96
C ASP A 203 11.95 3.11 17.28
N PHE A 204 12.89 4.06 17.39
CA PHE A 204 13.76 4.15 18.56
C PHE A 204 13.05 4.59 19.85
N PHE A 205 11.88 5.22 19.77
CA PHE A 205 11.05 5.52 20.93
C PHE A 205 10.47 4.23 21.51
N ASP A 206 9.97 3.32 20.68
CA ASP A 206 9.52 1.99 21.12
C ASP A 206 10.67 1.17 21.69
N TYR A 207 11.82 1.18 21.00
CA TYR A 207 13.00 0.49 21.50
C TYR A 207 13.45 1.05 22.86
N ALA A 208 13.35 2.37 23.08
CA ALA A 208 13.71 2.97 24.36
C ALA A 208 12.75 2.51 25.47
N MET A 209 11.45 2.45 25.19
CA MET A 209 10.45 1.92 26.13
C MET A 209 10.71 0.44 26.44
N PHE A 210 10.98 -0.37 25.42
CA PHE A 210 11.37 -1.77 25.55
C PHE A 210 12.64 -1.94 26.39
N ALA A 211 13.69 -1.16 26.10
CA ALA A 211 14.97 -1.23 26.78
C ALA A 211 14.90 -0.84 28.27
N ASP A 212 14.00 0.09 28.63
CA ASP A 212 13.74 0.46 30.03
C ASP A 212 13.12 -0.69 30.84
N ASN A 213 12.46 -1.65 30.17
CA ASN A 213 11.83 -2.83 30.80
C ASN A 213 12.67 -4.11 30.65
N TRP A 214 13.89 -4.00 30.13
CA TRP A 214 14.75 -5.13 29.78
C TRP A 214 15.11 -6.02 30.99
N ARG A 215 14.89 -7.34 30.84
CA ARG A 215 15.12 -8.39 31.84
C ARG A 215 14.30 -8.25 33.11
N THR A 216 13.08 -7.75 33.00
CA THR A 216 12.11 -7.76 34.09
C THR A 216 11.18 -8.97 33.96
N THR A 217 10.59 -9.37 35.08
CA THR A 217 9.65 -10.50 35.20
C THR A 217 8.47 -10.08 36.09
N PRO A 218 7.32 -10.80 36.09
CA PRO A 218 6.17 -10.43 36.93
C PRO A 218 6.44 -10.33 38.45
N ASN A 219 7.57 -10.85 38.94
CA ASN A 219 7.97 -10.72 40.35
C ASN A 219 8.68 -9.37 40.66
N ASP A 220 9.08 -8.62 39.65
CA ASP A 220 9.72 -7.32 39.77
C ASP A 220 8.63 -6.25 39.94
N ALA A 221 8.24 -6.03 41.19
CA ALA A 221 6.98 -5.43 41.62
C ALA A 221 6.62 -4.02 41.08
N ASN A 222 7.49 -3.35 40.32
CA ASN A 222 7.19 -2.09 39.65
C ASN A 222 7.84 -1.93 38.25
N ASP A 223 8.57 -2.94 37.77
CA ASP A 223 9.41 -2.80 36.58
C ASP A 223 8.93 -3.68 35.41
N TYR A 224 8.10 -4.69 35.67
CA TYR A 224 7.52 -5.52 34.60
C TYR A 224 6.23 -4.91 34.07
N ASN A 225 6.18 -4.78 32.74
CA ASN A 225 4.98 -4.43 32.01
C ASN A 225 4.81 -5.40 30.84
N ASP A 226 3.68 -6.12 30.86
CA ASP A 226 3.37 -7.24 29.97
C ASP A 226 3.35 -6.84 28.50
N ILE A 227 3.12 -5.55 28.19
CA ILE A 227 3.12 -5.07 26.80
C ILE A 227 4.46 -5.28 26.10
N PHE A 228 5.57 -5.35 26.86
CA PHE A 228 6.91 -5.56 26.30
C PHE A 228 7.32 -7.04 26.24
N ASP A 229 6.52 -7.96 26.81
CA ASP A 229 6.72 -9.43 26.74
C ASP A 229 6.06 -9.98 25.47
N LEU A 230 6.56 -9.56 24.30
CA LEU A 230 6.03 -9.95 22.99
C LEU A 230 5.97 -11.47 22.77
N ALA A 231 6.83 -12.24 23.44
CA ALA A 231 6.89 -13.69 23.36
C ALA A 231 5.94 -14.39 24.35
N ASP A 232 5.18 -13.65 25.16
CA ASP A 232 4.25 -14.13 26.19
C ASP A 232 4.87 -15.19 27.11
N ASN A 233 6.15 -15.01 27.49
CA ASN A 233 6.92 -16.01 28.23
C ASN A 233 7.17 -15.63 29.70
N ASN A 234 6.61 -14.51 30.15
CA ASN A 234 6.78 -13.86 31.45
C ASN A 234 8.21 -13.36 31.72
N SER A 235 8.96 -13.01 30.68
CA SER A 235 10.32 -12.49 30.80
C SER A 235 10.69 -11.67 29.57
N ILE A 236 10.93 -10.37 29.78
CA ILE A 236 11.37 -9.47 28.70
C ILE A 236 12.84 -9.72 28.41
N ASP A 237 13.14 -10.44 27.34
CA ASP A 237 14.46 -10.87 26.97
C ASP A 237 14.71 -10.89 25.44
N TYR A 238 15.72 -11.65 25.02
CA TYR A 238 16.13 -11.70 23.62
C TYR A 238 15.09 -12.34 22.70
N ASN A 239 14.12 -13.10 23.24
CA ASN A 239 13.00 -13.60 22.45
C ASN A 239 12.07 -12.45 22.06
N ASP A 240 11.78 -11.54 22.99
CA ASP A 240 10.95 -10.35 22.74
C ASP A 240 11.68 -9.38 21.83
N LEU A 241 12.98 -9.15 22.04
CA LEU A 241 13.78 -8.35 21.11
C LEU A 241 13.77 -8.94 19.70
N GLY A 242 13.75 -10.27 19.58
CA GLY A 242 13.65 -10.96 18.30
C GLY A 242 12.32 -10.74 17.59
N LEU A 243 11.22 -10.58 18.33
CA LEU A 243 9.91 -10.22 17.79
C LEU A 243 9.83 -8.72 17.47
N PHE A 244 10.31 -7.86 18.37
CA PHE A 244 10.43 -6.42 18.11
C PHE A 244 11.21 -6.13 16.83
N CYS A 245 12.33 -6.83 16.60
CA CYS A 245 13.13 -6.65 15.39
C CYS A 245 12.47 -7.20 14.10
N GLN A 246 11.42 -8.02 14.18
CA GLN A 246 10.66 -8.42 12.99
C GLN A 246 9.84 -7.25 12.44
N ASP A 247 9.40 -6.37 13.32
CA ASP A 247 8.59 -5.20 12.99
C ASP A 247 9.42 -3.91 13.00
N TRP A 248 10.76 -4.00 13.05
CA TRP A 248 11.60 -2.80 13.08
C TRP A 248 11.44 -1.97 11.80
N LEU A 249 11.10 -0.67 11.95
CA LEU A 249 10.71 0.24 10.85
C LEU A 249 9.37 -0.15 10.19
N TRP A 250 8.51 -0.89 10.89
CA TRP A 250 7.11 -0.99 10.51
C TRP A 250 6.45 0.40 10.63
N GLU A 251 5.54 0.69 9.71
CA GLU A 251 4.74 1.92 9.61
C GLU A 251 3.31 1.49 9.24
N ALA A 252 2.30 2.12 9.84
CA ALA A 252 0.88 1.85 9.59
C ALA A 252 0.38 2.35 8.26
#